data_AF-A0A1M5BDY2-F1
#
_entry.id   AF-A0A1M5BDY2-F1
#
_cell.length_a   1.000
_cell.length_b   1.000
_cell.length_c   1.000
_cell.angle_alpha   90.00
_cell.angle_beta   90.00
_cell.angle_gamma   90.00
#
_symmetry.space_group_name_H-M   'P 1'
#
loop_
_entity.id
_entity.type
_entity.pdbx_description
1 polymer ?
#
loop_
_entity_poly.entity_id
_entity_poly.type
_entity_poly.pdbx_seq_one_letter_code
_entity_poly.pdbx_strand_id
1 'polypeptide(L)'
;MLNEIIDFYKNKFPLKIIVINWDEYILNICGEGWTFNTTSCWRIINQRGLYGSDDKEVETYIKNLEGNFILKIEHLSNLKIDLSFVLSDKTILQVFCSSYFEPWVFRIDNHKTFVAYYDPLSDM
;
A
#
# COMPACT_ATOMS: atom_id res chain seq x y z
N MET A 1 -2.47 -12.47 8.84
CA MET A 1 -2.89 -11.21 8.20
C MET A 1 -2.49 -11.10 6.73
N LEU A 2 -1.23 -10.81 6.33
CA LEU A 2 -0.90 -10.68 4.90
C LEU A 2 -1.15 -11.97 4.09
N ASN A 3 -0.78 -13.12 4.64
CA ASN A 3 -1.11 -14.41 4.01
C ASN A 3 -2.62 -14.59 3.85
N GLU A 4 -3.45 -14.09 4.77
CA GLU A 4 -4.92 -14.15 4.63
C GLU A 4 -5.44 -13.19 3.57
N ILE A 5 -4.79 -12.03 3.37
CA ILE A 5 -5.08 -11.11 2.26
C ILE A 5 -4.75 -11.80 0.94
N ILE A 6 -3.55 -12.39 0.84
CA ILE A 6 -3.08 -13.10 -0.36
C ILE A 6 -3.95 -14.32 -0.65
N ASP A 7 -4.25 -15.14 0.36
CA ASP A 7 -5.08 -16.34 0.21
C ASP A 7 -6.51 -15.98 -0.22
N PHE A 8 -7.08 -14.90 0.32
CA PHE A 8 -8.38 -14.40 -0.11
C PHE A 8 -8.35 -13.90 -1.56
N TYR A 9 -7.23 -13.31 -2.00
CA TYR A 9 -7.06 -12.74 -3.33
C TYR A 9 -6.41 -13.64 -4.36
N LYS A 10 -6.05 -14.88 -4.04
CA LYS A 10 -5.22 -15.71 -4.93
C LYS A 10 -5.79 -15.84 -6.36
N ASN A 11 -7.12 -15.79 -6.51
CA ASN A 11 -7.83 -15.86 -7.79
C ASN A 11 -8.18 -14.49 -8.41
N LYS A 12 -7.91 -13.41 -7.70
CA LYS A 12 -8.25 -12.02 -8.09
C LYS A 12 -7.00 -11.18 -8.38
N PHE A 13 -5.81 -11.67 -8.06
CA PHE A 13 -4.59 -11.12 -8.62
C PHE A 13 -4.53 -11.37 -10.14
N PRO A 14 -4.02 -10.40 -10.92
CA PRO A 14 -3.46 -9.13 -10.46
C PRO A 14 -4.52 -8.04 -10.20
N LEU A 15 -4.27 -7.15 -9.23
CA LEU A 15 -5.21 -6.07 -8.86
C LEU A 15 -4.93 -4.79 -9.65
N LYS A 16 -5.88 -4.35 -10.46
CA LYS A 16 -5.75 -3.09 -11.19
C LYS A 16 -5.99 -1.89 -10.28
N ILE A 17 -5.08 -0.92 -10.32
CA ILE A 17 -5.28 0.40 -9.71
C ILE A 17 -6.13 1.23 -10.67
N ILE A 18 -7.33 1.62 -10.24
CA ILE A 18 -8.24 2.49 -11.01
C ILE A 18 -8.05 3.94 -10.59
N VAL A 19 -7.97 4.18 -9.28
CA VAL A 19 -7.82 5.51 -8.70
C VAL A 19 -6.74 5.46 -7.63
N ILE A 20 -5.87 6.46 -7.62
CA ILE A 20 -4.96 6.70 -6.51
C ILE A 20 -4.98 8.19 -6.14
N ASN A 21 -5.03 8.50 -4.86
CA ASN A 21 -5.04 9.87 -4.37
C ASN A 21 -4.13 10.01 -3.14
N TRP A 22 -3.36 11.09 -3.12
CA TRP A 22 -2.58 11.53 -1.97
C TRP A 22 -3.00 12.96 -1.65
N ASP A 23 -3.37 13.22 -0.41
CA ASP A 23 -3.87 14.53 0.05
C ASP A 23 -2.99 15.15 1.16
N GLU A 24 -1.70 14.80 1.17
CA GLU A 24 -0.70 15.11 2.22
C GLU A 24 -0.84 14.29 3.51
N TYR A 25 -1.99 13.65 3.76
CA TYR A 25 -2.23 12.91 5.00
C TYR A 25 -2.59 11.44 4.77
N ILE A 26 -3.34 11.16 3.71
CA ILE A 26 -3.92 9.86 3.45
C ILE A 26 -3.61 9.44 2.01
N LEU A 27 -2.95 8.30 1.87
CA LEU A 27 -2.82 7.63 0.58
C LEU A 27 -4.01 6.68 0.41
N ASN A 28 -4.79 6.92 -0.63
CA ASN A 28 -5.95 6.13 -1.01
C ASN A 28 -5.68 5.47 -2.36
N ILE A 29 -5.80 4.15 -2.44
CA ILE A 29 -5.64 3.35 -3.64
C ILE A 29 -6.88 2.47 -3.80
N CYS A 30 -7.52 2.53 -4.96
CA CYS A 30 -8.77 1.83 -5.20
C CYS A 30 -8.75 1.11 -6.54
N GLY A 31 -9.40 -0.04 -6.58
CA GLY A 31 -9.74 -0.73 -7.81
C GLY A 31 -11.05 -1.50 -7.67
N GLU A 32 -11.33 -2.39 -8.62
CA GLU A 32 -12.59 -3.11 -8.64
C GLU A 32 -12.69 -4.10 -7.47
N GLY A 33 -13.63 -3.84 -6.55
CA GLY A 33 -13.85 -4.67 -5.36
C GLY A 33 -12.74 -4.56 -4.30
N TRP A 34 -11.91 -3.52 -4.33
CA TRP A 34 -10.83 -3.38 -3.34
C TRP A 34 -10.43 -1.93 -3.07
N THR A 35 -10.08 -1.64 -1.83
CA THR A 35 -9.47 -0.37 -1.43
C THR A 35 -8.33 -0.59 -0.45
N PHE A 36 -7.31 0.25 -0.56
CA PHE A 36 -6.23 0.36 0.40
C PHE A 36 -6.12 1.83 0.79
N ASN A 37 -6.13 2.09 2.10
CA ASN A 37 -6.04 3.44 2.65
C ASN A 37 -4.99 3.42 3.75
N THR A 38 -4.10 4.41 3.79
CA THR A 38 -3.08 4.49 4.84
C THR A 38 -2.78 5.94 5.21
N THR A 39 -2.50 6.17 6.48
CA THR A 39 -1.87 7.41 6.96
C THR A 39 -0.37 7.21 7.22
N SER A 40 0.15 6.00 7.03
CA SER A 40 1.58 5.73 7.18
C SER A 40 2.39 6.37 6.06
N CYS A 41 3.67 6.61 6.34
CA CYS A 41 4.63 7.00 5.32
C CYS A 41 4.73 5.95 4.21
N TRP A 42 5.08 6.43 3.02
CA TRP A 42 5.25 5.59 1.85
C TRP A 42 6.32 6.14 0.93
N ARG A 43 6.84 5.27 0.06
CA ARG A 43 7.76 5.67 -1.01
C ARG A 43 7.58 4.81 -2.24
N ILE A 44 7.88 5.39 -3.39
CA ILE A 44 7.89 4.76 -4.71
C ILE A 44 9.33 4.48 -5.09
N ILE A 45 9.61 3.27 -5.54
CA ILE A 45 10.92 2.88 -6.09
C ILE A 45 10.70 2.39 -7.51
N ASN A 46 11.36 3.01 -8.47
CA ASN A 46 11.32 2.59 -9.87
C ASN A 46 12.67 2.86 -10.56
N GLN A 47 12.73 2.68 -11.88
CA GLN A 47 13.96 2.89 -12.67
C GLN A 47 14.45 4.34 -12.66
N ARG A 48 13.59 5.31 -12.33
CA ARG A 48 13.93 6.74 -12.29
C ARG A 48 14.48 7.17 -10.93
N GLY A 49 14.18 6.42 -9.87
CA GLY A 49 14.72 6.69 -8.54
C GLY A 49 13.79 6.25 -7.41
N LEU A 50 13.98 6.89 -6.26
CA LEU A 50 13.20 6.73 -5.04
C LEU A 50 12.51 8.06 -4.74
N TYR A 51 11.20 8.00 -4.50
CA TYR A 51 10.37 9.17 -4.21
C TYR A 51 9.53 8.93 -2.96
N GLY A 52 9.68 9.75 -1.92
CA GLY A 52 8.94 9.65 -0.66
C GLY A 52 7.65 10.48 -0.67
N SER A 53 6.77 10.21 0.30
CA SER A 53 5.51 10.95 0.53
C SER A 53 5.68 12.48 0.67
N ASP A 54 6.88 12.93 1.02
CA ASP A 54 7.18 14.34 1.34
C ASP A 54 7.90 15.06 0.17
N ASP A 55 8.11 14.37 -0.96
CA ASP A 55 8.74 14.98 -2.13
C ASP A 55 7.80 15.97 -2.84
N LYS A 56 8.35 17.09 -3.32
CA LYS A 56 7.57 18.20 -3.92
C LYS A 56 6.70 17.81 -5.12
N GLU A 57 7.08 16.77 -5.86
CA GLU A 57 6.37 16.32 -7.07
C GLU A 57 5.66 14.98 -6.86
N VAL A 58 5.50 14.54 -5.62
CA VAL A 58 5.03 13.19 -5.30
C VAL A 58 3.63 12.89 -5.84
N GLU A 59 2.75 13.89 -5.91
CA GLU A 59 1.42 13.76 -6.52
C GLU A 59 1.49 13.29 -7.98
N THR A 60 2.47 13.80 -8.74
CA THR A 60 2.66 13.37 -10.14
C THR A 60 3.18 11.94 -10.19
N TYR A 61 4.13 11.58 -9.33
CA TYR A 61 4.70 10.24 -9.29
C TYR A 61 3.68 9.19 -8.86
N ILE A 62 2.86 9.48 -7.85
CA ILE A 62 1.84 8.55 -7.36
C ILE A 62 0.70 8.38 -8.39
N LYS A 63 0.30 9.45 -9.09
CA LYS A 63 -0.70 9.37 -10.15
C LYS A 63 -0.27 8.50 -11.33
N ASN A 64 1.03 8.41 -11.62
CA ASN A 64 1.54 7.49 -12.66
C ASN A 64 1.34 6.01 -12.31
N LEU A 65 0.95 5.68 -11.07
CA LEU A 65 0.61 4.31 -10.69
C LEU A 65 -0.82 3.93 -11.14
N GLU A 66 -1.68 4.88 -11.52
CA GLU A 66 -3.02 4.56 -12.05
C GLU A 66 -2.91 3.74 -13.33
N GLY A 67 -3.78 2.74 -13.47
CA GLY A 67 -3.78 1.81 -14.60
C GLY A 67 -2.79 0.65 -14.48
N ASN A 68 -1.78 0.73 -13.60
CA ASN A 68 -0.90 -0.40 -13.31
C ASN A 68 -1.62 -1.51 -12.53
N PHE A 69 -1.03 -2.70 -12.58
CA PHE A 69 -1.49 -3.88 -11.87
C PHE A 69 -0.56 -4.20 -10.71
N ILE A 70 -1.11 -4.34 -9.50
CA ILE A 70 -0.40 -4.93 -8.36
C ILE A 70 -0.33 -6.44 -8.61
N LEU A 71 0.89 -6.94 -8.82
CA LEU A 71 1.18 -8.34 -9.07
C LEU A 71 1.43 -9.12 -7.77
N LYS A 72 1.96 -8.43 -6.75
CA LYS A 72 2.36 -9.03 -5.49
C LYS A 72 2.27 -8.02 -4.36
N ILE A 73 1.94 -8.51 -3.17
CA ILE A 73 2.05 -7.78 -1.90
C ILE A 73 2.95 -8.59 -0.98
N GLU A 74 3.95 -7.95 -0.40
CA GLU A 74 4.95 -8.58 0.46
C GLU A 74 5.14 -7.80 1.75
N HIS A 75 5.70 -8.45 2.76
CA HIS A 75 6.23 -7.74 3.92
C HIS A 75 7.55 -7.07 3.55
N LEU A 76 7.68 -5.78 3.86
CA LEU A 76 8.93 -5.04 3.65
C LEU A 76 9.99 -5.40 4.71
N SER A 77 9.56 -5.63 5.94
CA SER A 77 10.43 -5.86 7.08
C SER A 77 9.92 -7.01 7.94
N ASN A 78 10.68 -7.33 9.00
CA ASN A 78 10.23 -8.29 10.01
C ASN A 78 9.00 -7.79 10.78
N LEU A 79 8.76 -6.47 10.80
CA LEU A 79 7.52 -5.89 11.27
C LEU A 79 6.47 -6.19 10.21
N LYS A 80 5.60 -7.16 10.50
CA LYS A 80 4.54 -7.68 9.59
C LYS A 80 3.48 -6.63 9.20
N ILE A 81 3.70 -5.37 9.54
CA ILE A 81 2.85 -4.22 9.23
C ILE A 81 3.37 -3.44 8.01
N ASP A 82 4.67 -3.51 7.71
CA ASP A 82 5.21 -2.80 6.55
C ASP A 82 4.95 -3.62 5.29
N LEU A 83 4.44 -2.96 4.24
CA LEU A 83 4.00 -3.60 3.01
C LEU A 83 4.80 -3.11 1.81
N SER A 84 5.00 -3.99 0.83
CA SER A 84 5.50 -3.67 -0.50
C SER A 84 4.53 -4.17 -1.56
N PHE A 85 4.07 -3.27 -2.40
CA PHE A 85 3.22 -3.56 -3.56
C PHE A 85 4.10 -3.54 -4.81
N VAL A 86 4.25 -4.69 -5.46
CA VAL A 86 5.03 -4.84 -6.70
C VAL A 86 4.09 -4.70 -7.90
N LEU A 87 4.37 -3.72 -8.76
CA LEU A 87 3.53 -3.36 -9.89
C LEU A 87 4.02 -3.98 -11.21
N SER A 88 3.14 -4.02 -12.20
CA SER A 88 3.39 -4.58 -13.54
C SER A 88 4.53 -3.91 -14.32
N ASP A 89 4.79 -2.64 -14.06
CA ASP A 89 5.88 -1.85 -14.66
C ASP A 89 7.20 -1.96 -13.87
N LYS A 90 7.27 -2.87 -12.89
CA LYS A 90 8.39 -3.06 -11.94
C LYS A 90 8.56 -1.92 -10.94
N THR A 91 7.62 -0.98 -10.88
CA THR A 91 7.55 -0.02 -9.77
C THR A 91 7.18 -0.75 -8.48
N ILE A 92 7.78 -0.33 -7.37
CA ILE A 92 7.46 -0.84 -6.04
C ILE A 92 6.95 0.32 -5.20
N LEU A 93 5.74 0.20 -4.68
CA LEU A 93 5.21 1.10 -3.67
C LEU A 93 5.41 0.44 -2.30
N GLN A 94 6.18 1.09 -1.44
CA GLN A 94 6.41 0.63 -0.07
C GLN A 94 5.63 1.51 0.89
N VAL A 95 4.95 0.89 1.85
CA VAL A 95 4.23 1.54 2.94
C VAL A 95 4.83 1.03 4.24
N PHE A 96 5.26 1.95 5.10
CA PHE A 96 5.97 1.61 6.32
C PHE A 96 5.61 2.57 7.44
N CYS A 97 5.60 2.06 8.66
CA CYS A 97 5.34 2.89 9.83
C CYS A 97 6.62 3.66 10.20
N SER A 98 6.56 4.99 10.18
CA SER A 98 7.63 5.86 10.67
C SER A 98 7.45 6.21 12.15
N SER A 99 6.22 6.09 12.65
CA SER A 99 5.79 6.45 13.99
C SER A 99 4.69 5.51 14.50
N TYR A 100 4.27 5.74 15.75
CA TYR A 100 3.13 5.08 16.37
C TYR A 100 1.81 5.54 15.73
N PHE A 101 0.81 4.67 15.73
CA PHE A 101 -0.56 4.98 15.25
C PHE A 101 -0.65 5.43 13.80
N GLU A 102 0.16 4.84 12.92
CA GLU A 102 0.07 5.00 11.47
C GLU A 102 -0.62 3.77 10.84
N PRO A 103 -1.95 3.68 10.85
CA PRO A 103 -2.65 2.52 10.31
C PRO A 103 -2.66 2.48 8.79
N TRP A 104 -2.73 1.26 8.28
CA TRP A 104 -3.34 0.98 6.99
C TRP A 104 -4.59 0.12 7.14
N VAL A 105 -5.51 0.32 6.20
CA VAL A 105 -6.77 -0.39 6.07
C VAL A 105 -6.86 -0.95 4.66
N PHE A 106 -7.03 -2.25 4.54
CA PHE A 106 -7.29 -2.94 3.27
C PHE A 106 -8.71 -3.49 3.31
N ARG A 107 -9.58 -3.03 2.41
CA ARG A 107 -10.94 -3.56 2.26
C ARG A 107 -11.10 -4.34 0.96
N ILE A 108 -11.88 -5.41 1.04
CA ILE A 108 -12.13 -6.34 -0.06
C ILE A 108 -13.61 -6.62 -0.16
N ASP A 109 -14.17 -6.47 -1.37
CA ASP A 109 -15.55 -6.77 -1.75
C ASP A 109 -16.59 -6.21 -0.78
N ASN A 110 -16.26 -5.13 -0.05
CA ASN A 110 -17.03 -4.61 1.09
C ASN A 110 -17.36 -5.64 2.21
N HIS A 111 -16.75 -6.82 2.20
CA HIS A 111 -17.05 -7.92 3.13
C HIS A 111 -15.92 -8.22 4.09
N LYS A 112 -14.66 -7.95 3.72
CA LYS A 112 -13.50 -8.21 4.57
C LYS A 112 -12.64 -6.97 4.70
N THR A 113 -12.33 -6.60 5.95
CA THR A 113 -11.47 -5.48 6.28
C THR A 113 -10.28 -6.00 7.07
N PHE A 114 -9.08 -5.65 6.63
CA PHE A 114 -7.83 -5.88 7.33
C PHE A 114 -7.29 -4.54 7.79
N VAL A 115 -6.84 -4.49 9.04
CA VAL A 115 -6.26 -3.29 9.64
C VAL A 115 -4.97 -3.71 10.30
N ALA A 116 -3.91 -2.95 10.07
CA ALA A 116 -2.71 -3.05 10.88
C ALA A 116 -2.16 -1.66 11.16
N TYR A 117 -1.53 -1.52 12.32
CA TYR A 117 -0.82 -0.33 12.76
C TYR A 117 0.29 -0.77 13.70
N TYR A 118 1.32 0.06 13.86
CA TYR A 118 2.33 -0.18 14.86
C TYR A 118 1.80 0.19 16.25
N ASP A 119 1.78 -0.78 17.18
CA ASP A 119 1.45 -0.57 18.59
C ASP A 119 2.67 -0.89 19.46
N PRO A 120 3.34 0.11 20.06
CA PRO A 120 4.50 -0.13 20.92
C PRO A 120 4.15 -0.88 22.20
N LEU A 121 2.88 -0.86 22.62
CA LEU A 121 2.42 -1.55 23.82
C LEU A 121 2.24 -3.06 23.59
N SER A 122 2.22 -3.50 22.32
CA SER A 122 2.14 -4.92 21.97
C SER A 122 3.46 -5.67 22.11
N ASP A 123 4.58 -4.94 22.21
CA ASP A 123 5.93 -5.46 22.40
C ASP A 123 6.42 -5.41 23.87
N MET A 124 5.58 -4.93 24.81
CA MET A 124 5.84 -4.90 26.26
C MET A 124 5.03 -5.95 27.02
#